data_AF-R5LHK1-F1
#
_entry.id   AF-R5LHK1-F1
#
_cell.length_a   1.000
_cell.length_b   1.000
_cell.length_c   1.000
_cell.angle_alpha   90.00
_cell.angle_beta   90.00
_cell.angle_gamma   90.00
#
_symmetry.space_group_name_H-M   'P 1'
#
loop_
_entity.id
_entity.type
_entity.pdbx_description
1 polymer ?
#
loop_
_entity_poly.entity_id
_entity_poly.type
_entity_poly.pdbx_seq_one_letter_code
_entity_poly.pdbx_strand_id
1 'polypeptide(L)'
;MTGYIRFAETDILNPSPAASLTLRSGHGELTHHGRAEPNCISEGNTEYWECGLCARYFLDEAGTQETALKNVVLAKTGHTPGEAVRENEIPATCTADGSYDEVTYCTVCSEKYSTEHKTIPAAGHRWSVKYESDKSGHWHVCEVCDAASEAENHVSGGAATYAKPELCTVCGYEMSPRKTSTGGNSSGGTARPSRPAAATETQPGINGVQKSWADIAADLMKQGGGSAVISLNGETTVPADVIKAIADSRIKAEFIIDSIKSWIIDGAAIKSASAADFTVLPGNSDRIGLRGVFGADLKISGTGIPAELKLTFRREFAGQFANVYRLTDGGLEFRCCMRISVDGTAAIPGAYTGGEYVVMVCEYSDLPGDFSNDGIMNALDAAMILKDIVGFSRGENPRMADFNSDGVMNALDASAILRAIVAE
;
A
#
# COMPACT_ATOMS: atom_id res chain seq x y z
N MET A 1 42.71 9.43 56.46
CA MET A 1 42.72 8.74 57.77
C MET A 1 44.14 8.28 58.04
N THR A 2 44.77 8.71 59.12
CA THR A 2 46.16 8.33 59.45
C THR A 2 46.13 7.11 60.37
N GLY A 3 46.51 5.94 59.87
CA GLY A 3 46.72 4.75 60.68
C GLY A 3 48.18 4.62 61.09
N TYR A 4 48.44 4.30 62.36
CA TYR A 4 49.79 4.06 62.87
C TYR A 4 50.02 2.55 63.02
N ILE A 5 50.97 1.99 62.30
CA ILE A 5 51.51 0.66 62.60
C ILE A 5 52.77 0.90 63.44
N ARG A 6 52.75 0.51 64.71
CA ARG A 6 53.95 0.41 65.55
C ARG A 6 54.31 -1.06 65.69
N PHE A 7 55.54 -1.43 65.31
CA PHE A 7 56.11 -2.71 65.71
C PHE A 7 56.52 -2.62 67.20
N ALA A 8 56.39 -3.72 67.94
CA ALA A 8 56.80 -3.80 69.34
C ALA A 8 58.34 -3.75 69.44
N GLU A 9 58.88 -2.95 70.37
CA GLU A 9 60.32 -2.83 70.61
C GLU A 9 60.92 -4.14 71.13
N THR A 10 62.09 -4.52 70.59
CA THR A 10 62.96 -5.56 71.12
C THR A 10 64.42 -5.09 71.06
N ASP A 11 65.30 -5.64 71.90
CA ASP A 11 66.68 -5.17 72.16
C ASP A 11 67.67 -5.22 70.96
N ILE A 12 67.19 -5.56 69.76
CA ILE A 12 68.00 -5.77 68.55
C ILE A 12 67.56 -4.92 67.34
N LEU A 13 66.50 -4.10 67.47
CA LEU A 13 66.04 -3.23 66.38
C LEU A 13 65.82 -1.81 66.91
N ASN A 14 66.71 -0.89 66.52
CA ASN A 14 66.56 0.53 66.77
C ASN A 14 65.36 1.05 65.95
N PRO A 15 64.37 1.75 66.55
CA PRO A 15 63.26 2.31 65.80
C PRO A 15 63.80 3.32 64.80
N SER A 16 63.62 3.03 63.51
CA SER A 16 63.86 4.02 62.45
C SER A 16 62.99 5.26 62.72
N PRO A 17 63.39 6.46 62.24
CA PRO A 17 62.54 7.65 62.34
C PRO A 17 61.13 7.34 61.84
N ALA A 18 60.09 7.87 62.51
CA ALA A 18 58.72 7.65 62.10
C ALA A 18 58.55 8.03 60.63
N ALA A 19 58.39 7.04 59.76
CA ALA A 19 58.13 7.24 58.35
C ALA A 19 56.64 7.57 58.21
N SER A 20 56.31 8.86 58.13
CA SER A 20 54.97 9.28 57.76
C SER A 20 54.84 9.28 56.24
N LEU A 21 54.10 8.32 55.69
CA LEU A 21 53.62 8.41 54.31
C LEU A 21 52.22 9.04 54.35
N THR A 22 52.08 10.25 53.79
CA THR A 22 50.77 10.81 53.49
C THR A 22 50.21 10.05 52.30
N LEU A 23 49.47 8.97 52.53
CA LEU A 23 48.60 8.41 51.49
C LEU A 23 47.51 9.44 51.22
N ARG A 24 47.64 10.19 50.12
CA ARG A 24 46.47 10.80 49.51
C ARG A 24 45.61 9.61 49.09
N SER A 25 44.47 9.40 49.75
CA SER A 25 43.41 8.54 49.22
C SER A 25 42.77 9.20 48.00
N GLY A 26 43.60 9.68 47.07
CA GLY A 26 43.18 10.43 45.91
C GLY A 26 42.27 9.56 45.07
N HIS A 27 41.31 10.20 44.44
CA HIS A 27 40.59 9.61 43.32
C HIS A 27 41.62 9.17 42.27
N GLY A 28 41.36 8.05 41.58
CA GLY A 28 42.15 7.67 40.40
C GLY A 28 41.98 8.69 39.28
N GLU A 29 42.44 8.34 38.08
CA GLU A 29 42.14 9.15 36.89
C GLU A 29 40.63 9.36 36.76
N LEU A 30 40.21 10.63 36.65
CA LEU A 30 38.82 11.00 36.51
C LEU A 30 38.45 11.04 35.03
N THR A 31 37.37 10.37 34.67
CA THR A 31 36.80 10.45 33.33
C THR A 31 35.97 11.73 33.22
N HIS A 32 36.32 12.59 32.26
CA HIS A 32 35.57 13.83 31.98
C HIS A 32 34.34 13.54 31.12
N HIS A 33 33.20 14.07 31.55
CA HIS A 33 31.94 14.06 30.82
C HIS A 33 31.55 15.50 30.53
N GLY A 34 31.70 15.92 29.27
CA GLY A 34 31.31 17.25 28.81
C GLY A 34 29.80 17.48 28.90
N ARG A 35 29.38 18.75 28.91
CA ARG A 35 27.96 19.11 28.89
C ARG A 35 27.26 18.58 27.63
N ALA A 36 26.10 17.95 27.82
CA ALA A 36 25.22 17.52 26.73
C ALA A 36 23.79 18.04 26.98
N GLU A 37 23.19 18.68 25.98
CA GLU A 37 21.81 19.16 26.09
C GLU A 37 20.80 18.00 26.03
N PRO A 38 19.75 18.00 26.87
CA PRO A 38 18.68 17.02 26.79
C PRO A 38 17.80 17.25 25.54
N ASN A 39 17.22 16.17 25.04
CA ASN A 39 16.18 16.21 24.01
C ASN A 39 15.04 15.23 24.35
N CYS A 40 14.07 15.04 23.46
CA CYS A 40 12.92 14.16 23.72
C CYS A 40 13.26 12.66 23.70
N ILE A 41 14.45 12.27 23.23
CA ILE A 41 14.90 10.87 23.11
C ILE A 41 15.93 10.53 24.19
N SER A 42 16.85 11.45 24.49
CA SER A 42 17.95 11.25 25.44
C SER A 42 17.96 12.31 26.54
N GLU A 43 18.23 11.86 27.77
CA GLU A 43 18.61 12.76 28.86
C GLU A 43 19.93 13.49 28.50
N GLY A 44 20.10 14.68 29.05
CA GLY A 44 21.34 15.45 28.95
C GLY A 44 22.09 15.42 30.26
N ASN A 45 23.19 16.16 30.34
CA ASN A 45 23.92 16.37 31.58
C ASN A 45 24.64 17.73 31.60
N THR A 46 24.84 18.28 32.79
CA THR A 46 25.86 19.31 33.00
C THR A 46 27.25 18.68 32.91
N GLU A 47 28.30 19.48 32.77
CA GLU A 47 29.67 18.96 32.82
C GLU A 47 29.98 18.33 34.19
N TYR A 48 30.64 17.16 34.20
CA TYR A 48 31.06 16.46 35.43
C TYR A 48 32.25 15.52 35.19
N TRP A 49 32.83 15.02 36.29
CA TRP A 49 33.91 14.05 36.30
C TRP A 49 33.51 12.81 37.10
N GLU A 50 33.87 11.63 36.61
CA GLU A 50 33.57 10.35 37.25
C GLU A 50 34.85 9.63 37.66
N CYS A 51 34.89 9.12 38.90
CA CYS A 51 35.96 8.23 39.33
C CYS A 51 35.53 6.77 39.21
N GLY A 52 36.04 6.07 38.19
CA GLY A 52 35.72 4.64 37.98
C GLY A 52 36.17 3.70 39.12
N LEU A 53 37.07 4.15 40.00
CA LEU A 53 37.53 3.36 41.15
C LEU A 53 36.58 3.38 42.34
N CYS A 54 35.86 4.49 42.55
CA CYS A 54 34.96 4.65 43.70
C CYS A 54 33.50 4.96 43.31
N ALA A 55 33.19 5.01 42.02
CA ALA A 55 31.86 5.29 41.45
C ALA A 55 31.23 6.59 42.00
N ARG A 56 32.06 7.63 42.18
CA ARG A 56 31.66 8.97 42.62
C ARG A 56 31.80 9.99 41.50
N TYR A 57 31.04 11.08 41.63
CA TYR A 57 30.93 12.13 40.63
C TYR A 57 31.36 13.47 41.22
N PHE A 58 31.98 14.32 40.40
CA PHE A 58 32.57 15.58 40.83
C PHE A 58 32.26 16.69 39.82
N LEU A 59 32.24 17.95 40.29
CA LEU A 59 32.03 19.14 39.45
C LEU A 59 33.34 19.80 38.98
N ASP A 60 34.48 19.22 39.35
CA ASP A 60 35.81 19.73 39.03
C ASP A 60 36.79 18.58 38.74
N GLU A 61 37.76 18.85 37.86
CA GLU A 61 38.81 17.90 37.48
C GLU A 61 39.72 17.49 38.66
N ALA A 62 39.82 18.32 39.71
CA ALA A 62 40.60 17.99 40.90
C ALA A 62 39.88 17.02 41.86
N GLY A 63 38.61 16.68 41.60
CA GLY A 63 37.82 15.76 42.42
C GLY A 63 37.54 16.29 43.83
N THR A 64 37.42 17.61 43.99
CA THR A 64 37.24 18.25 45.30
C THR A 64 35.79 18.59 45.62
N GLN A 65 34.93 18.70 44.61
CA GLN A 65 33.52 19.06 44.71
C GLN A 65 32.65 17.85 44.33
N GLU A 66 32.45 16.94 45.28
CA GLU A 66 31.61 15.74 45.10
C GLU A 66 30.14 16.12 44.88
N THR A 67 29.48 15.43 43.95
CA THR A 67 28.05 15.56 43.65
C THR A 67 27.39 14.19 43.46
N ALA A 68 26.06 14.16 43.38
CA ALA A 68 25.32 12.97 43.00
C ALA A 68 25.01 12.99 41.50
N LEU A 69 25.03 11.84 40.83
CA LEU A 69 24.70 11.72 39.40
C LEU A 69 23.37 12.40 39.04
N LYS A 70 22.34 12.19 39.87
CA LYS A 70 21.01 12.82 39.68
C LYS A 70 21.01 14.36 39.66
N ASN A 71 22.05 14.99 40.21
CA ASN A 71 22.16 16.45 40.24
C ASN A 71 22.79 17.00 38.95
N VAL A 72 23.50 16.15 38.19
CA VAL A 72 24.14 16.52 36.92
C VAL A 72 23.36 16.04 35.71
N VAL A 73 22.45 15.06 35.88
CA VAL A 73 21.52 14.62 34.83
C VAL A 73 20.42 15.66 34.58
N LEU A 74 20.22 16.00 33.31
CA LEU A 74 19.15 16.87 32.84
C LEU A 74 18.05 15.99 32.22
N ALA A 75 16.82 16.12 32.74
CA ALA A 75 15.69 15.36 32.24
C ALA A 75 15.41 15.66 30.75
N LYS A 76 14.84 14.67 30.05
CA LYS A 76 14.39 14.82 28.66
C LYS A 76 13.47 16.03 28.50
N THR A 77 13.58 16.71 27.37
CA THR A 77 12.67 17.79 27.00
C THR A 77 11.42 17.23 26.30
N GLY A 78 10.34 18.00 26.30
CA GLY A 78 9.12 17.63 25.56
C GLY A 78 9.35 17.65 24.04
N HIS A 79 8.38 17.10 23.31
CA HIS A 79 8.39 17.16 21.85
C HIS A 79 8.20 18.60 21.35
N THR A 80 9.02 19.00 20.37
CA THR A 80 8.89 20.29 19.68
C THR A 80 8.14 20.10 18.36
N PRO A 81 6.97 20.71 18.14
CA PRO A 81 6.21 20.56 16.90
C PRO A 81 6.94 21.21 15.71
N GLY A 82 6.96 20.50 14.59
CA GLY A 82 7.41 21.00 13.30
C GLY A 82 6.28 21.64 12.49
N GLU A 83 6.56 21.94 11.22
CA GLU A 83 5.55 22.43 10.28
C GLU A 83 4.50 21.36 10.00
N ALA A 84 3.25 21.80 9.78
CA ALA A 84 2.17 20.91 9.42
C ALA A 84 2.35 20.40 7.98
N VAL A 85 2.22 19.10 7.80
CA VAL A 85 2.21 18.43 6.49
C VAL A 85 0.81 17.86 6.23
N ARG A 86 0.45 17.75 4.95
CA ARG A 86 -0.83 17.13 4.55
C ARG A 86 -0.60 15.64 4.33
N GLU A 87 -1.42 14.83 4.99
CA GLU A 87 -1.42 13.37 4.88
C GLU A 87 -2.85 12.86 4.65
N ASN A 88 -2.99 11.58 4.33
CA ASN A 88 -4.28 10.91 4.12
C ASN A 88 -5.19 11.66 3.14
N GLU A 89 -4.60 12.21 2.07
CA GLU A 89 -5.34 13.00 1.08
C GLU A 89 -6.29 12.12 0.27
N ILE A 90 -7.58 12.44 0.37
CA ILE A 90 -8.65 11.91 -0.45
C ILE A 90 -9.16 13.08 -1.29
N PRO A 91 -8.98 13.08 -2.62
CA PRO A 91 -9.49 14.16 -3.46
C PRO A 91 -11.02 14.15 -3.47
N ALA A 92 -11.63 15.34 -3.51
CA ALA A 92 -13.06 15.47 -3.71
C ALA A 92 -13.46 14.99 -5.12
N THR A 93 -14.63 14.36 -5.23
CA THR A 93 -15.21 13.92 -6.50
C THR A 93 -16.44 14.75 -6.84
N CYS A 94 -17.11 14.45 -7.95
CA CYS A 94 -18.33 15.16 -8.32
C CYS A 94 -19.46 15.02 -7.29
N THR A 95 -19.50 13.93 -6.53
CA THR A 95 -20.62 13.60 -5.62
C THR A 95 -20.20 13.33 -4.18
N ALA A 96 -18.91 13.13 -3.91
CA ALA A 96 -18.40 12.87 -2.57
C ALA A 96 -17.34 13.90 -2.18
N ASP A 97 -17.41 14.33 -0.93
CA ASP A 97 -16.39 15.15 -0.29
C ASP A 97 -15.05 14.41 -0.27
N GLY A 98 -13.98 15.17 -0.46
CA GLY A 98 -12.62 14.74 -0.18
C GLY A 98 -12.22 15.09 1.26
N SER A 99 -11.00 14.75 1.63
CA SER A 99 -10.44 15.10 2.94
C SER A 99 -8.92 15.07 2.92
N TYR A 100 -8.32 15.62 3.96
CA TYR A 100 -6.91 15.41 4.29
C TYR A 100 -6.70 15.66 5.78
N ASP A 101 -5.61 15.14 6.32
CA ASP A 101 -5.19 15.42 7.69
C ASP A 101 -4.00 16.39 7.67
N GLU A 102 -4.05 17.43 8.51
CA GLU A 102 -2.88 18.24 8.84
C GLU A 102 -2.18 17.60 10.03
N VAL A 103 -0.99 17.05 9.78
CA VAL A 103 -0.19 16.33 10.77
C VAL A 103 1.05 17.15 11.09
N THR A 104 1.34 17.33 12.38
CA THR A 104 2.63 17.88 12.82
C THR A 104 3.45 16.79 13.48
N TYR A 105 4.75 16.77 13.19
CA TYR A 105 5.71 15.83 13.75
C TYR A 105 6.71 16.54 14.65
N CYS A 106 7.24 15.82 15.63
CA CYS A 106 8.34 16.33 16.43
C CYS A 106 9.59 16.53 15.56
N THR A 107 10.19 17.72 15.57
CA THR A 107 11.39 18.04 14.78
C THR A 107 12.63 17.25 15.16
N VAL A 108 12.63 16.59 16.33
CA VAL A 108 13.77 15.84 16.87
C VAL A 108 13.63 14.33 16.63
N CYS A 109 12.48 13.76 16.95
CA CYS A 109 12.28 12.30 16.93
C CYS A 109 11.30 11.81 15.86
N SER A 110 10.66 12.73 15.12
CA SER A 110 9.62 12.43 14.13
C SER A 110 8.39 11.72 14.70
N GLU A 111 8.22 11.69 16.03
CA GLU A 111 6.99 11.19 16.63
C GLU A 111 5.84 12.16 16.35
N LYS A 112 4.66 11.61 16.07
CA LYS A 112 3.48 12.40 15.71
C LYS A 112 3.03 13.26 16.88
N TYR A 113 2.98 14.57 16.65
CA TYR A 113 2.65 15.56 17.68
C TYR A 113 1.16 15.88 17.70
N SER A 114 0.55 16.12 16.52
CA SER A 114 -0.89 16.35 16.40
C SER A 114 -1.42 15.93 15.04
N THR A 115 -2.74 15.71 14.96
CA THR A 115 -3.48 15.43 13.73
C THR A 115 -4.79 16.22 13.75
N GLU A 116 -5.07 16.98 12.69
CA GLU A 116 -6.34 17.68 12.49
C GLU A 116 -6.97 17.30 11.14
N HIS A 117 -8.20 16.80 11.16
CA HIS A 117 -8.91 16.39 9.95
C HIS A 117 -9.58 17.58 9.24
N LYS A 118 -9.40 17.68 7.92
CA LYS A 118 -9.99 18.69 7.05
C LYS A 118 -10.83 18.03 5.96
N THR A 119 -12.03 18.56 5.72
CA THR A 119 -12.93 18.09 4.66
C THR A 119 -12.87 19.05 3.47
N ILE A 120 -12.84 18.50 2.26
CA ILE A 120 -12.92 19.23 1.00
C ILE A 120 -14.30 18.95 0.40
N PRO A 121 -15.20 19.94 0.25
CA PRO A 121 -16.52 19.70 -0.31
C PRO A 121 -16.47 19.08 -1.70
N ALA A 122 -17.47 18.25 -2.04
CA ALA A 122 -17.64 17.67 -3.36
C ALA A 122 -17.55 18.74 -4.46
N ALA A 123 -16.82 18.45 -5.52
CA ALA A 123 -16.57 19.39 -6.61
C ALA A 123 -17.82 19.70 -7.44
N GLY A 124 -18.87 18.88 -7.31
CA GLY A 124 -20.08 18.97 -8.12
C GLY A 124 -19.87 18.45 -9.55
N HIS A 125 -20.96 18.37 -10.29
CA HIS A 125 -20.92 17.96 -11.70
C HIS A 125 -20.55 19.12 -12.61
N ARG A 126 -19.58 18.87 -13.49
CA ARG A 126 -19.34 19.72 -14.66
C ARG A 126 -20.05 19.13 -15.87
N TRP A 127 -21.22 19.66 -16.17
CA TRP A 127 -22.09 19.19 -17.24
C TRP A 127 -21.55 19.58 -18.63
N SER A 128 -21.71 18.67 -19.59
CA SER A 128 -21.38 18.90 -21.00
C SER A 128 -22.14 20.11 -21.56
N VAL A 129 -21.55 20.77 -22.56
CA VAL A 129 -22.26 21.84 -23.29
C VAL A 129 -23.24 21.28 -24.32
N LYS A 130 -22.92 20.11 -24.89
CA LYS A 130 -23.79 19.40 -25.84
C LYS A 130 -24.72 18.46 -25.07
N TYR A 131 -25.95 18.36 -25.57
CA TYR A 131 -26.94 17.41 -25.09
C TYR A 131 -26.72 16.03 -25.70
N GLU A 132 -26.79 15.01 -24.86
CA GLU A 132 -27.11 13.66 -25.30
C GLU A 132 -28.63 13.52 -25.44
N SER A 133 -29.08 12.64 -26.34
CA SER A 133 -30.51 12.50 -26.61
C SER A 133 -30.90 11.13 -27.15
N ASP A 134 -32.10 10.69 -26.79
CA ASP A 134 -32.73 9.48 -27.30
C ASP A 134 -34.24 9.70 -27.53
N LYS A 135 -35.03 8.63 -27.68
CA LYS A 135 -36.49 8.76 -27.91
C LYS A 135 -37.27 9.30 -26.69
N SER A 136 -36.69 9.24 -25.49
CA SER A 136 -37.34 9.59 -24.23
C SER A 136 -37.06 11.01 -23.77
N GLY A 137 -35.91 11.58 -24.15
CA GLY A 137 -35.57 12.96 -23.80
C GLY A 137 -34.15 13.35 -24.19
N HIS A 138 -33.68 14.43 -23.58
CA HIS A 138 -32.30 14.90 -23.70
C HIS A 138 -31.75 15.29 -22.32
N TRP A 139 -30.45 15.07 -22.11
CA TRP A 139 -29.76 15.32 -20.83
C TRP A 139 -28.33 15.77 -21.06
N HIS A 140 -27.71 16.31 -20.02
CA HIS A 140 -26.29 16.58 -19.97
C HIS A 140 -25.53 15.41 -19.36
N VAL A 141 -24.30 15.20 -19.79
CA VAL A 141 -23.40 14.21 -19.20
C VAL A 141 -22.27 14.94 -18.50
N CYS A 142 -21.92 14.51 -17.29
CA CYS A 142 -20.81 15.09 -16.57
C CYS A 142 -19.48 14.69 -17.23
N GLU A 143 -18.68 15.66 -17.64
CA GLU A 143 -17.41 15.43 -18.35
C GLU A 143 -16.32 14.73 -17.51
N VAL A 144 -16.56 14.56 -16.22
CA VAL A 144 -15.60 14.01 -15.26
C VAL A 144 -15.98 12.61 -14.79
N CYS A 145 -17.28 12.31 -14.66
CA CYS A 145 -17.75 11.06 -14.06
C CYS A 145 -18.86 10.35 -14.85
N ASP A 146 -19.20 10.85 -16.04
CA ASP A 146 -20.20 10.31 -16.96
C ASP A 146 -21.62 10.18 -16.38
N ALA A 147 -21.88 10.73 -15.19
CA ALA A 147 -23.22 10.86 -14.65
C ALA A 147 -24.11 11.63 -15.63
N ALA A 148 -25.37 11.22 -15.77
CA ALA A 148 -26.37 11.93 -16.55
C ALA A 148 -27.16 12.87 -15.64
N SER A 149 -27.46 14.08 -16.12
CA SER A 149 -28.48 14.92 -15.50
C SER A 149 -29.86 14.25 -15.64
N GLU A 150 -30.85 14.79 -14.93
CA GLU A 150 -32.24 14.40 -15.22
C GLU A 150 -32.57 14.68 -16.69
N ALA A 151 -33.23 13.72 -17.33
CA ALA A 151 -33.62 13.82 -18.72
C ALA A 151 -34.85 14.71 -18.87
N GLU A 152 -34.72 15.74 -19.69
CA GLU A 152 -35.81 16.63 -20.05
C GLU A 152 -36.54 16.09 -21.29
N ASN A 153 -37.86 16.24 -21.31
CA ASN A 153 -38.66 15.84 -22.46
C ASN A 153 -38.30 16.69 -23.69
N HIS A 154 -38.42 16.11 -24.88
CA HIS A 154 -38.21 16.86 -26.12
C HIS A 154 -39.22 17.99 -26.29
N VAL A 155 -38.72 19.11 -26.82
CA VAL A 155 -39.53 20.29 -27.14
C VAL A 155 -39.73 20.34 -28.65
N SER A 156 -40.97 20.08 -29.10
CA SER A 156 -41.31 20.06 -30.53
C SER A 156 -41.11 21.42 -31.19
N GLY A 157 -40.30 21.45 -32.27
CA GLY A 157 -40.19 22.59 -33.18
C GLY A 157 -41.32 22.69 -34.21
N GLY A 158 -42.35 21.85 -34.08
CA GLY A 158 -43.50 21.77 -34.99
C GLY A 158 -43.58 20.43 -35.72
N ALA A 159 -44.82 19.99 -35.99
CA ALA A 159 -45.11 18.69 -36.58
C ALA A 159 -44.39 18.44 -37.92
N ALA A 160 -43.96 17.19 -38.12
CA ALA A 160 -43.28 16.77 -39.33
C ALA A 160 -44.13 17.07 -40.59
N THR A 161 -43.44 17.53 -41.62
CA THR A 161 -44.00 17.85 -42.94
C THR A 161 -43.35 16.98 -44.01
N TYR A 162 -43.77 17.12 -45.26
CA TYR A 162 -43.11 16.46 -46.39
C TYR A 162 -41.70 17.03 -46.68
N ALA A 163 -41.41 18.27 -46.26
CA ALA A 163 -40.14 18.93 -46.52
C ALA A 163 -39.14 18.80 -45.37
N LYS A 164 -39.62 18.67 -44.13
CA LYS A 164 -38.78 18.64 -42.91
C LYS A 164 -39.33 17.67 -41.85
N PRO A 165 -38.46 16.95 -41.12
CA PRO A 165 -38.84 16.17 -39.94
C PRO A 165 -39.23 17.08 -38.77
N GLU A 166 -39.81 16.48 -37.73
CA GLU A 166 -40.04 17.13 -36.43
C GLU A 166 -38.79 16.97 -35.57
N LEU A 167 -38.14 18.09 -35.28
CA LEU A 167 -36.90 18.12 -34.49
C LEU A 167 -37.13 18.77 -33.13
N CYS A 168 -36.37 18.33 -32.13
CA CYS A 168 -36.29 18.99 -30.84
C CYS A 168 -35.56 20.32 -30.99
N THR A 169 -36.13 21.42 -30.50
CA THR A 169 -35.52 22.75 -30.61
C THR A 169 -34.31 22.93 -29.70
N VAL A 170 -34.09 22.03 -28.73
CA VAL A 170 -32.99 22.11 -27.75
C VAL A 170 -31.80 21.27 -28.22
N CYS A 171 -31.99 19.96 -28.40
CA CYS A 171 -30.90 19.03 -28.73
C CYS A 171 -30.83 18.64 -30.22
N GLY A 172 -31.84 18.97 -31.02
CA GLY A 172 -31.90 18.62 -32.44
C GLY A 172 -32.34 17.18 -32.74
N TYR A 173 -32.74 16.39 -31.72
CA TYR A 173 -33.22 15.01 -31.90
C TYR A 173 -34.45 14.94 -32.83
N GLU A 174 -34.45 13.98 -33.75
CA GLU A 174 -35.58 13.73 -34.66
C GLU A 174 -36.67 12.90 -33.97
N MET A 175 -37.75 13.57 -33.55
CA MET A 175 -38.89 12.92 -32.91
C MET A 175 -39.77 12.17 -33.92
N SER A 176 -40.01 12.80 -35.07
CA SER A 176 -40.81 12.20 -36.14
C SER A 176 -40.12 12.44 -37.49
N PRO A 177 -39.92 11.40 -38.32
CA PRO A 177 -39.35 11.56 -39.64
C PRO A 177 -40.28 12.36 -40.56
N ARG A 178 -39.72 12.91 -41.64
CA ARG A 178 -40.50 13.60 -42.68
C ARG A 178 -41.63 12.71 -43.20
N LYS A 179 -42.81 13.29 -43.43
CA LYS A 179 -43.94 12.57 -44.01
C LYS A 179 -43.58 12.09 -45.41
N THR A 180 -43.81 10.83 -45.71
CA THR A 180 -43.64 10.26 -47.06
C THR A 180 -44.99 10.17 -47.77
N SER A 181 -45.01 10.46 -49.07
CA SER A 181 -46.21 10.34 -49.90
C SER A 181 -46.35 8.90 -50.39
N THR A 182 -46.83 7.99 -49.55
CA THR A 182 -47.39 6.71 -50.01
C THR A 182 -48.49 6.29 -49.05
N GLY A 183 -49.73 6.24 -49.56
CA GLY A 183 -50.91 5.91 -48.78
C GLY A 183 -51.13 4.41 -48.61
N GLY A 184 -51.79 4.07 -47.49
CA GLY A 184 -52.81 3.01 -47.39
C GLY A 184 -52.36 1.55 -47.32
N ASN A 185 -52.47 0.92 -46.15
CA ASN A 185 -53.64 0.13 -45.70
C ASN A 185 -53.27 -0.94 -44.65
N SER A 186 -54.17 -1.09 -43.69
CA SER A 186 -54.21 -2.09 -42.62
C SER A 186 -54.31 -3.53 -43.12
N SER A 187 -53.71 -4.49 -42.41
CA SER A 187 -54.33 -5.80 -42.11
C SER A 187 -53.65 -6.47 -40.91
N GLY A 188 -54.44 -6.96 -39.96
CA GLY A 188 -53.96 -7.70 -38.80
C GLY A 188 -53.44 -9.10 -39.12
N GLY A 189 -52.52 -9.57 -38.28
CA GLY A 189 -52.04 -10.94 -38.25
C GLY A 189 -51.53 -11.28 -36.86
N THR A 190 -52.35 -11.98 -36.08
CA THR A 190 -51.94 -12.64 -34.84
C THR A 190 -51.14 -13.91 -35.15
N ALA A 191 -49.99 -14.05 -34.46
CA ALA A 191 -49.29 -15.28 -34.04
C ALA A 191 -47.82 -15.34 -34.47
N ARG A 192 -46.90 -15.08 -33.53
CA ARG A 192 -46.02 -16.08 -32.87
C ARG A 192 -44.95 -15.33 -32.04
N PRO A 193 -44.68 -15.71 -30.78
CA PRO A 193 -43.66 -15.03 -29.99
C PRO A 193 -42.28 -15.45 -30.50
N SER A 194 -41.62 -14.55 -31.21
CA SER A 194 -40.19 -14.68 -31.50
C SER A 194 -39.44 -14.37 -30.21
N ARG A 195 -38.97 -15.45 -29.58
CA ARG A 195 -37.72 -15.62 -28.82
C ARG A 195 -37.23 -14.40 -28.00
N PRO A 196 -36.97 -14.54 -26.68
CA PRO A 196 -36.26 -13.51 -25.94
C PRO A 196 -35.01 -13.09 -26.72
N ALA A 197 -34.80 -11.79 -26.86
CA ALA A 197 -33.56 -11.26 -27.43
C ALA A 197 -32.39 -11.94 -26.71
N ALA A 198 -31.45 -12.43 -27.52
CA ALA A 198 -30.32 -13.20 -27.04
C ALA A 198 -29.48 -12.35 -26.06
N ALA A 199 -29.01 -12.98 -24.99
CA ALA A 199 -27.71 -12.67 -24.39
C ALA A 199 -26.66 -12.65 -25.53
N THR A 200 -25.61 -11.84 -25.58
CA THR A 200 -24.96 -10.88 -24.67
C THR A 200 -23.89 -10.23 -25.57
N GLU A 201 -23.50 -8.99 -25.32
CA GLU A 201 -22.31 -8.44 -25.99
C GLU A 201 -21.07 -9.19 -25.49
N THR A 202 -20.42 -9.98 -26.37
CA THR A 202 -19.23 -10.77 -26.04
C THR A 202 -17.95 -10.19 -26.65
N GLN A 203 -18.03 -9.08 -27.39
CA GLN A 203 -16.86 -8.51 -28.01
C GLN A 203 -16.00 -7.78 -26.97
N PRO A 204 -14.67 -7.89 -27.04
CA PRO A 204 -13.79 -7.12 -26.19
C PRO A 204 -13.95 -5.62 -26.49
N GLY A 205 -13.45 -4.77 -25.60
CA GLY A 205 -13.48 -3.33 -25.79
C GLY A 205 -12.25 -2.65 -25.24
N ILE A 206 -11.92 -1.48 -25.77
CA ILE A 206 -10.84 -0.62 -25.30
C ILE A 206 -11.39 0.76 -25.02
N ASN A 207 -11.06 1.34 -23.86
CA ASN A 207 -11.54 2.66 -23.43
C ASN A 207 -13.08 2.81 -23.52
N GLY A 208 -13.82 1.76 -23.14
CA GLY A 208 -15.29 1.74 -23.15
C GLY A 208 -15.94 1.48 -24.51
N VAL A 209 -15.18 1.32 -25.60
CA VAL A 209 -15.72 1.05 -26.94
C VAL A 209 -15.46 -0.40 -27.33
N GLN A 210 -16.52 -1.17 -27.62
CA GLN A 210 -16.40 -2.54 -28.11
C GLN A 210 -15.95 -2.60 -29.57
N LYS A 211 -14.95 -3.45 -29.85
CA LYS A 211 -14.39 -3.66 -31.19
C LYS A 211 -13.75 -5.05 -31.30
N SER A 212 -13.32 -5.43 -32.50
CA SER A 212 -12.57 -6.67 -32.69
C SER A 212 -11.16 -6.61 -32.07
N TRP A 213 -10.57 -7.75 -31.73
CA TRP A 213 -9.16 -7.82 -31.30
C TRP A 213 -8.18 -7.18 -32.30
N ALA A 214 -8.46 -7.29 -33.60
CA ALA A 214 -7.63 -6.70 -34.64
C ALA A 214 -7.67 -5.16 -34.58
N ASP A 215 -8.85 -4.58 -34.36
CA ASP A 215 -9.00 -3.13 -34.19
C ASP A 215 -8.38 -2.64 -32.89
N ILE A 216 -8.50 -3.42 -31.80
CA ILE A 216 -7.84 -3.12 -30.52
C ILE A 216 -6.31 -3.09 -30.70
N ALA A 217 -5.73 -4.10 -31.36
CA ALA A 217 -4.30 -4.12 -31.66
C ALA A 217 -3.86 -2.91 -32.49
N ALA A 218 -4.66 -2.52 -33.49
CA ALA A 218 -4.38 -1.34 -34.30
C ALA A 218 -4.46 -0.03 -33.50
N ASP A 219 -5.43 0.10 -32.59
CA ASP A 219 -5.58 1.29 -31.74
C ASP A 219 -4.42 1.41 -30.72
N LEU A 220 -3.97 0.29 -30.14
CA LEU A 220 -2.80 0.24 -29.26
C LEU A 220 -1.51 0.69 -29.99
N MET A 221 -1.29 0.21 -31.22
CA MET A 221 -0.14 0.63 -32.04
C MET A 221 -0.16 2.11 -32.40
N LYS A 222 -1.35 2.70 -32.59
CA LYS A 222 -1.48 4.16 -32.84
C LYS A 222 -1.19 4.99 -31.60
N GLN A 223 -1.47 4.45 -30.40
CA GLN A 223 -1.26 5.15 -29.14
C GLN A 223 0.23 5.40 -28.87
N GLY A 224 1.10 4.44 -29.20
CA GLY A 224 2.55 4.63 -29.14
C GLY A 224 3.15 4.73 -27.73
N GLY A 225 2.46 4.20 -26.71
CA GLY A 225 2.91 4.16 -25.31
C GLY A 225 1.84 4.53 -24.28
N GLY A 226 2.21 4.54 -23.00
CA GLY A 226 1.30 4.90 -21.90
C GLY A 226 0.51 3.71 -21.36
N SER A 227 -0.76 3.92 -21.00
CA SER A 227 -1.63 2.88 -20.45
C SER A 227 -2.91 2.69 -21.25
N ALA A 228 -3.49 1.50 -21.17
CA ALA A 228 -4.75 1.16 -21.83
C ALA A 228 -5.60 0.27 -20.92
N VAL A 229 -6.92 0.46 -20.95
CA VAL A 229 -7.88 -0.40 -20.25
C VAL A 229 -8.72 -1.14 -21.27
N ILE A 230 -8.70 -2.46 -21.19
CA ILE A 230 -9.31 -3.37 -22.15
C ILE A 230 -10.30 -4.26 -21.41
N SER A 231 -11.57 -4.28 -21.80
CA SER A 231 -12.58 -5.19 -21.26
C SER A 231 -12.58 -6.50 -22.05
N LEU A 232 -12.50 -7.64 -21.37
CA LEU A 232 -12.51 -8.96 -22.01
C LEU A 232 -13.92 -9.39 -22.46
N ASN A 233 -14.97 -8.96 -21.74
CA ASN A 233 -16.38 -9.28 -22.02
C ASN A 233 -16.64 -10.78 -22.28
N GLY A 234 -15.93 -11.65 -21.56
CA GLY A 234 -16.02 -13.10 -21.65
C GLY A 234 -15.02 -13.76 -22.62
N GLU A 235 -14.32 -13.00 -23.46
CA GLU A 235 -13.23 -13.50 -24.30
C GLU A 235 -11.90 -13.47 -23.55
N THR A 236 -11.62 -14.51 -22.76
CA THR A 236 -10.43 -14.57 -21.90
C THR A 236 -9.15 -14.97 -22.62
N THR A 237 -9.22 -15.45 -23.86
CA THR A 237 -8.03 -15.73 -24.68
C THR A 237 -7.72 -14.53 -25.58
N VAL A 238 -6.63 -13.83 -25.27
CA VAL A 238 -6.19 -12.64 -26.01
C VAL A 238 -5.20 -13.04 -27.11
N PRO A 239 -5.45 -12.67 -28.38
CA PRO A 239 -4.57 -13.05 -29.49
C PRO A 239 -3.15 -12.50 -29.39
N ALA A 240 -2.19 -13.24 -29.97
CA ALA A 240 -0.77 -12.86 -29.98
C ALA A 240 -0.51 -11.47 -30.61
N ASP A 241 -1.32 -11.05 -31.58
CA ASP A 241 -1.18 -9.75 -32.23
C ASP A 241 -1.48 -8.57 -31.28
N VAL A 242 -2.42 -8.75 -30.35
CA VAL A 242 -2.73 -7.76 -29.31
C VAL A 242 -1.58 -7.68 -28.31
N ILE A 243 -1.11 -8.84 -27.84
CA ILE A 243 0.04 -8.92 -26.93
C ILE A 243 1.30 -8.31 -27.57
N LYS A 244 1.51 -8.54 -28.87
CA LYS A 244 2.58 -7.93 -29.64
C LYS A 244 2.42 -6.41 -29.73
N ALA A 245 1.22 -5.91 -29.99
CA ALA A 245 0.97 -4.46 -30.05
C ALA A 245 1.32 -3.76 -28.72
N ILE A 246 0.98 -4.40 -27.59
CA ILE A 246 1.29 -3.92 -26.24
C ILE A 246 2.81 -3.91 -26.00
N ALA A 247 3.51 -4.97 -26.39
CA ALA A 247 4.96 -5.08 -26.28
C ALA A 247 5.68 -4.04 -27.14
N ASP A 248 5.36 -3.97 -28.43
CA ASP A 248 6.00 -3.08 -29.42
C ASP A 248 5.78 -1.60 -29.04
N SER A 249 4.61 -1.28 -28.49
CA SER A 249 4.27 0.08 -28.04
C SER A 249 4.68 0.36 -26.58
N ARG A 250 5.21 -0.62 -25.84
CA ARG A 250 5.54 -0.53 -24.40
C ARG A 250 4.39 0.02 -23.55
N ILE A 251 3.18 -0.46 -23.81
CA ILE A 251 1.98 -0.05 -23.09
C ILE A 251 1.84 -0.85 -21.79
N LYS A 252 1.39 -0.21 -20.70
CA LYS A 252 0.85 -0.91 -19.54
C LYS A 252 -0.65 -1.12 -19.73
N ALA A 253 -1.06 -2.37 -19.98
CA ALA A 253 -2.45 -2.68 -20.28
C ALA A 253 -3.12 -3.37 -19.08
N GLU A 254 -4.33 -2.92 -18.74
CA GLU A 254 -5.21 -3.58 -17.77
C GLU A 254 -6.35 -4.29 -18.51
N PHE A 255 -6.41 -5.61 -18.40
CA PHE A 255 -7.47 -6.45 -18.96
C PHE A 255 -8.52 -6.76 -17.88
N ILE A 256 -9.69 -6.15 -17.99
CA ILE A 256 -10.82 -6.31 -17.06
C ILE A 256 -11.53 -7.62 -17.35
N ILE A 257 -11.57 -8.51 -16.36
CA ILE A 257 -12.40 -9.74 -16.39
C ILE A 257 -13.81 -9.39 -15.91
N ASP A 258 -13.89 -8.77 -14.73
CA ASP A 258 -15.13 -8.33 -14.10
C ASP A 258 -14.86 -7.23 -13.07
N SER A 259 -15.84 -6.86 -12.26
CA SER A 259 -15.73 -5.78 -11.27
C SER A 259 -14.74 -6.06 -10.13
N ILE A 260 -14.26 -7.31 -9.99
CA ILE A 260 -13.37 -7.70 -8.89
C ILE A 260 -11.99 -8.20 -9.36
N LYS A 261 -11.84 -8.57 -10.64
CA LYS A 261 -10.62 -9.15 -11.19
C LYS A 261 -10.20 -8.44 -12.49
N SER A 262 -8.92 -8.10 -12.56
CA SER A 262 -8.27 -7.69 -13.80
C SER A 262 -6.83 -8.20 -13.86
N TRP A 263 -6.27 -8.26 -15.07
CA TRP A 263 -4.86 -8.57 -15.29
C TRP A 263 -4.12 -7.31 -15.71
N ILE A 264 -2.99 -7.02 -15.09
CA ILE A 264 -2.10 -5.95 -15.51
C ILE A 264 -0.92 -6.59 -16.24
N ILE A 265 -0.63 -6.11 -17.45
CA ILE A 265 0.58 -6.50 -18.17
C ILE A 265 1.42 -5.26 -18.48
N ASP A 266 2.73 -5.40 -18.31
CA ASP A 266 3.70 -4.40 -18.72
C ASP A 266 4.32 -4.83 -20.06
N GLY A 267 4.03 -4.09 -21.12
CA GLY A 267 4.59 -4.34 -22.46
C GLY A 267 6.11 -4.41 -22.47
N ALA A 268 6.79 -3.67 -21.58
CA ALA A 268 8.24 -3.71 -21.47
C ALA A 268 8.79 -5.03 -20.89
N ALA A 269 7.97 -5.79 -20.16
CA ALA A 269 8.35 -7.08 -19.57
C ALA A 269 8.16 -8.27 -20.55
N ILE A 270 7.50 -8.05 -21.69
CA ILE A 270 7.18 -9.11 -22.67
C ILE A 270 8.41 -9.37 -23.55
N LYS A 271 9.05 -10.52 -23.37
CA LYS A 271 10.22 -10.94 -24.18
C LYS A 271 9.82 -11.60 -25.51
N SER A 272 8.69 -12.32 -25.51
CA SER A 272 8.16 -13.00 -26.68
C SER A 272 6.64 -12.93 -26.66
N ALA A 273 6.05 -12.30 -27.67
CA ALA A 273 4.60 -12.20 -27.78
C ALA A 273 4.00 -13.56 -28.20
N SER A 274 2.98 -13.98 -27.46
CA SER A 274 2.17 -15.17 -27.75
C SER A 274 0.72 -14.90 -27.35
N ALA A 275 -0.22 -15.76 -27.75
CA ALA A 275 -1.59 -15.65 -27.27
C ALA A 275 -1.62 -15.88 -25.76
N ALA A 276 -2.36 -15.07 -25.03
CA ALA A 276 -2.43 -15.11 -23.57
C ALA A 276 -3.79 -15.62 -23.09
N ASP A 277 -3.80 -16.52 -22.11
CA ASP A 277 -5.03 -17.01 -21.48
C ASP A 277 -5.24 -16.34 -20.12
N PHE A 278 -6.15 -15.37 -20.07
CA PHE A 278 -6.52 -14.64 -18.86
C PHE A 278 -7.67 -15.30 -18.07
N THR A 279 -7.97 -16.57 -18.34
CA THR A 279 -9.01 -17.31 -17.63
C THR A 279 -8.68 -17.46 -16.15
N VAL A 280 -9.62 -17.04 -15.31
CA VAL A 280 -9.59 -17.24 -13.85
C VAL A 280 -10.87 -17.95 -13.45
N LEU A 281 -10.75 -19.19 -13.00
CA LEU A 281 -11.86 -20.02 -12.54
C LEU A 281 -11.95 -19.99 -11.01
N PRO A 282 -13.11 -20.31 -10.43
CA PRO A 282 -13.21 -20.56 -8.99
C PRO A 282 -12.28 -21.71 -8.58
N GLY A 283 -11.49 -21.50 -7.53
CA GLY A 283 -10.76 -22.58 -6.86
C GLY A 283 -11.59 -23.33 -5.84
N ASN A 284 -11.00 -24.33 -5.18
CA ASN A 284 -11.64 -25.12 -4.14
C ASN A 284 -10.61 -25.66 -3.11
N SER A 285 -9.66 -24.82 -2.74
CA SER A 285 -8.57 -25.20 -1.84
C SER A 285 -9.02 -25.17 -0.36
N ASP A 286 -8.54 -26.14 0.42
CA ASP A 286 -8.73 -26.11 1.88
C ASP A 286 -7.85 -25.01 2.49
N ARG A 287 -8.48 -24.12 3.26
CA ARG A 287 -7.90 -22.91 3.86
C ARG A 287 -7.89 -22.96 5.38
N ILE A 288 -8.21 -24.10 5.98
CA ILE A 288 -8.17 -24.28 7.43
C ILE A 288 -6.76 -23.95 7.96
N GLY A 289 -6.70 -23.15 9.03
CA GLY A 289 -5.45 -22.78 9.68
C GLY A 289 -4.76 -21.53 9.12
N LEU A 290 -5.21 -21.00 7.97
CA LEU A 290 -4.77 -19.69 7.51
C LEU A 290 -5.44 -18.57 8.34
N ARG A 291 -4.69 -17.51 8.63
CA ARG A 291 -5.20 -16.37 9.38
C ARG A 291 -5.91 -15.37 8.48
N GLY A 292 -6.70 -14.50 9.10
CA GLY A 292 -7.45 -13.45 8.40
C GLY A 292 -8.81 -13.92 7.89
N VAL A 293 -9.42 -13.08 7.07
CA VAL A 293 -10.70 -13.33 6.42
C VAL A 293 -10.49 -13.76 4.97
N PHE A 294 -11.47 -14.48 4.42
CA PHE A 294 -11.39 -14.94 3.05
C PHE A 294 -11.41 -13.77 2.05
N GLY A 295 -10.42 -13.71 1.18
CA GLY A 295 -10.36 -12.79 0.04
C GLY A 295 -10.79 -13.46 -1.26
N ALA A 296 -10.02 -14.43 -1.75
CA ALA A 296 -10.26 -15.10 -3.02
C ALA A 296 -9.73 -16.54 -3.05
N ASP A 297 -10.35 -17.40 -3.86
CA ASP A 297 -9.87 -18.75 -4.17
C ASP A 297 -9.99 -18.95 -5.69
N LEU A 298 -8.85 -19.14 -6.35
CA LEU A 298 -8.68 -18.90 -7.77
C LEU A 298 -7.91 -20.04 -8.41
N LYS A 299 -8.42 -20.57 -9.51
CA LYS A 299 -7.71 -21.51 -10.38
C LYS A 299 -7.35 -20.80 -11.68
N ILE A 300 -6.04 -20.67 -11.91
CA ILE A 300 -5.46 -19.93 -13.02
C ILE A 300 -4.90 -20.94 -14.01
N SER A 301 -5.29 -20.84 -15.29
CA SER A 301 -4.78 -21.73 -16.35
C SER A 301 -3.29 -21.50 -16.63
N GLY A 302 -2.84 -20.25 -16.44
CA GLY A 302 -1.52 -19.77 -16.77
C GLY A 302 -1.58 -18.87 -18.00
N THR A 303 -1.14 -17.63 -17.87
CA THR A 303 -1.30 -16.60 -18.91
C THR A 303 -0.37 -16.77 -20.10
N GLY A 304 0.73 -17.52 -19.94
CA GLY A 304 1.78 -17.65 -20.96
C GLY A 304 2.70 -16.42 -21.10
N ILE A 305 2.39 -15.32 -20.41
CA ILE A 305 3.18 -14.08 -20.40
C ILE A 305 3.26 -13.48 -18.98
N PRO A 306 4.30 -12.70 -18.64
CA PRO A 306 4.35 -11.99 -17.37
C PRO A 306 3.11 -11.09 -17.18
N ALA A 307 2.40 -11.27 -16.07
CA ALA A 307 1.21 -10.50 -15.72
C ALA A 307 1.05 -10.41 -14.20
N GLU A 308 0.36 -9.37 -13.73
CA GLU A 308 -0.05 -9.24 -12.33
C GLU A 308 -1.56 -9.41 -12.25
N LEU A 309 -2.03 -10.19 -11.28
CA LEU A 309 -3.47 -10.31 -11.03
C LEU A 309 -3.88 -9.20 -10.07
N LYS A 310 -4.69 -8.25 -10.53
CA LYS A 310 -5.29 -7.24 -9.67
C LYS A 310 -6.63 -7.71 -9.15
N LEU A 311 -6.77 -7.68 -7.83
CA LEU A 311 -8.00 -7.96 -7.12
C LEU A 311 -8.55 -6.68 -6.48
N THR A 312 -9.87 -6.51 -6.54
CA THR A 312 -10.58 -5.44 -5.84
C THR A 312 -11.33 -6.02 -4.65
N PHE A 313 -10.97 -5.57 -3.46
CA PHE A 313 -11.60 -5.89 -2.19
C PHE A 313 -12.54 -4.76 -1.74
N ARG A 314 -13.29 -5.00 -0.66
CA ARG A 314 -14.01 -3.92 0.02
C ARG A 314 -13.00 -2.93 0.59
N ARG A 315 -13.30 -1.63 0.51
CA ARG A 315 -12.40 -0.54 0.94
C ARG A 315 -12.09 -0.57 2.44
N GLU A 316 -12.92 -1.23 3.25
CA GLU A 316 -12.66 -1.47 4.69
C GLU A 316 -11.38 -2.27 4.95
N PHE A 317 -10.87 -3.00 3.95
CA PHE A 317 -9.62 -3.74 4.04
C PHE A 317 -8.39 -2.94 3.61
N ALA A 318 -8.54 -1.65 3.27
CA ALA A 318 -7.40 -0.79 2.93
C ALA A 318 -6.36 -0.78 4.08
N GLY A 319 -5.08 -0.84 3.72
CA GLY A 319 -3.97 -0.87 4.67
C GLY A 319 -3.63 -2.27 5.22
N GLN A 320 -4.56 -3.24 5.13
CA GLN A 320 -4.31 -4.64 5.45
C GLN A 320 -3.52 -5.34 4.34
N PHE A 321 -3.15 -6.60 4.56
CA PHE A 321 -2.43 -7.42 3.60
C PHE A 321 -3.35 -8.44 2.93
N ALA A 322 -3.24 -8.53 1.60
CA ALA A 322 -3.65 -9.69 0.82
C ALA A 322 -2.50 -10.71 0.83
N ASN A 323 -2.58 -11.70 1.73
CA ASN A 323 -1.63 -12.80 1.82
C ASN A 323 -1.99 -13.89 0.81
N VAL A 324 -1.06 -14.18 -0.10
CA VAL A 324 -1.28 -15.05 -1.25
C VAL A 324 -0.56 -16.37 -1.04
N TYR A 325 -1.32 -17.45 -1.19
CA TYR A 325 -0.86 -18.83 -1.08
C TYR A 325 -1.09 -19.53 -2.40
N ARG A 326 -0.27 -20.54 -2.71
CA ARG A 326 -0.48 -21.43 -3.85
C ARG A 326 -0.52 -22.87 -3.37
N LEU A 327 -1.47 -23.63 -3.89
CA LEU A 327 -1.57 -25.06 -3.63
C LEU A 327 -0.40 -25.81 -4.24
N THR A 328 0.26 -26.63 -3.44
CA THR A 328 1.27 -27.62 -3.83
C THR A 328 0.87 -29.00 -3.30
N ASP A 329 1.69 -30.01 -3.59
CA ASP A 329 1.50 -31.36 -3.04
C ASP A 329 1.50 -31.39 -1.50
N GLY A 330 2.15 -30.40 -0.86
CA GLY A 330 2.23 -30.24 0.59
C GLY A 330 1.10 -29.40 1.22
N GLY A 331 0.17 -28.87 0.42
CA GLY A 331 -0.88 -27.95 0.86
C GLY A 331 -0.65 -26.52 0.38
N LEU A 332 -1.27 -25.54 1.05
CA LEU A 332 -1.14 -24.12 0.70
C LEU A 332 0.20 -23.57 1.21
N GLU A 333 1.07 -23.18 0.28
CA GLU A 333 2.35 -22.52 0.57
C GLU A 333 2.24 -21.02 0.33
N PHE A 334 2.74 -20.21 1.28
CA PHE A 334 2.83 -18.76 1.12
C PHE A 334 3.68 -18.40 -0.11
N ARG A 335 3.27 -17.38 -0.85
CA ARG A 335 3.95 -16.89 -2.06
C ARG A 335 4.37 -15.45 -1.95
N CYS A 336 3.46 -14.58 -1.54
CA CYS A 336 3.71 -13.17 -1.37
C CYS A 336 2.57 -12.54 -0.57
N CYS A 337 2.79 -11.31 -0.14
CA CYS A 337 1.73 -10.45 0.38
C CYS A 337 1.74 -9.12 -0.35
N MET A 338 0.58 -8.49 -0.46
CA MET A 338 0.47 -7.13 -0.98
C MET A 338 -0.37 -6.29 -0.04
N ARG A 339 0.08 -5.08 0.28
CA ARG A 339 -0.73 -4.14 1.05
C ARG A 339 -1.89 -3.67 0.17
N ILE A 340 -3.12 -3.78 0.68
CA ILE A 340 -4.33 -3.37 -0.02
C ILE A 340 -4.36 -1.84 -0.04
N SER A 341 -4.47 -1.28 -1.23
CA SER A 341 -4.50 0.15 -1.46
C SER A 341 -5.76 0.81 -0.89
N VAL A 342 -5.75 2.14 -0.76
CA VAL A 342 -6.88 2.93 -0.24
C VAL A 342 -8.15 2.85 -1.10
N ASP A 343 -8.01 2.43 -2.36
CA ASP A 343 -9.12 2.14 -3.28
C ASP A 343 -9.64 0.69 -3.16
N GLY A 344 -9.05 -0.11 -2.28
CA GLY A 344 -9.38 -1.51 -2.07
C GLY A 344 -8.67 -2.47 -3.03
N THR A 345 -7.70 -2.01 -3.84
CA THR A 345 -7.05 -2.87 -4.83
C THR A 345 -5.71 -3.45 -4.35
N ALA A 346 -5.37 -4.65 -4.81
CA ALA A 346 -4.03 -5.22 -4.67
C ALA A 346 -3.60 -5.88 -5.99
N ALA A 347 -2.45 -5.47 -6.53
CA ALA A 347 -1.82 -6.09 -7.68
C ALA A 347 -0.88 -7.20 -7.20
N ILE A 348 -1.19 -8.46 -7.54
CA ILE A 348 -0.49 -9.64 -7.07
C ILE A 348 0.53 -10.06 -8.14
N PRO A 349 1.84 -9.90 -7.88
CA PRO A 349 2.87 -10.36 -8.79
C PRO A 349 2.97 -11.90 -8.78
N GLY A 350 3.41 -12.49 -9.89
CA GLY A 350 3.74 -13.91 -9.95
C GLY A 350 2.54 -14.87 -10.00
N ALA A 351 1.30 -14.39 -9.81
CA ALA A 351 0.09 -15.20 -9.92
C ALA A 351 -0.31 -15.56 -11.36
N TYR A 352 0.57 -15.38 -12.34
CA TYR A 352 0.30 -15.62 -13.76
C TYR A 352 0.70 -17.04 -14.23
N THR A 353 1.39 -17.82 -13.38
CA THR A 353 1.66 -19.23 -13.66
C THR A 353 0.43 -20.09 -13.34
N GLY A 354 0.22 -21.17 -14.11
CA GLY A 354 -0.92 -22.05 -13.87
C GLY A 354 -0.90 -22.69 -12.48
N GLY A 355 -2.05 -22.73 -11.80
CA GLY A 355 -2.16 -23.28 -10.44
C GLY A 355 -3.40 -22.80 -9.68
N GLU A 356 -3.56 -23.31 -8.46
CA GLU A 356 -4.59 -22.84 -7.53
C GLU A 356 -3.97 -21.91 -6.49
N TYR A 357 -4.63 -20.77 -6.28
CA TYR A 357 -4.18 -19.68 -5.44
C TYR A 357 -5.28 -19.28 -4.47
N VAL A 358 -4.91 -19.07 -3.20
CA VAL A 358 -5.80 -18.56 -2.16
C VAL A 358 -5.27 -17.22 -1.68
N VAL A 359 -6.17 -16.26 -1.51
CA VAL A 359 -5.87 -14.95 -0.94
C VAL A 359 -6.65 -14.78 0.36
N MET A 360 -5.91 -14.56 1.45
CA MET A 360 -6.46 -14.24 2.76
C MET A 360 -6.16 -12.78 3.09
N VAL A 361 -7.15 -12.05 3.58
CA VAL A 361 -7.02 -10.64 3.97
C VAL A 361 -6.80 -10.55 5.47
N CYS A 362 -5.71 -9.93 5.91
CA CYS A 362 -5.35 -9.84 7.32
C CYS A 362 -4.59 -8.55 7.63
N GLU A 363 -4.74 -8.02 8.84
CA GLU A 363 -3.92 -6.90 9.34
C GLU A 363 -2.42 -7.21 9.40
N TYR A 364 -2.04 -8.49 9.26
CA TYR A 364 -0.68 -8.97 9.38
C TYR A 364 -0.19 -9.65 8.10
N SER A 365 1.05 -9.38 7.70
CA SER A 365 1.73 -9.99 6.56
C SER A 365 2.24 -11.39 6.87
N ASP A 366 1.85 -12.41 6.10
CA ASP A 366 2.33 -13.80 6.29
C ASP A 366 3.73 -14.03 5.69
N LEU A 367 4.46 -12.94 5.42
CA LEU A 367 5.83 -12.96 4.95
C LEU A 367 6.76 -13.43 6.08
N PRO A 368 7.43 -14.60 5.97
CA PRO A 368 8.37 -15.04 6.99
C PRO A 368 9.48 -14.01 7.18
N GLY A 369 9.80 -13.69 8.44
CA GLY A 369 10.82 -12.70 8.79
C GLY A 369 10.30 -11.26 8.88
N ASP A 370 9.09 -10.95 8.42
CA ASP A 370 8.48 -9.62 8.54
C ASP A 370 7.91 -9.40 9.94
N PHE A 371 8.81 -9.10 10.88
CA PHE A 371 8.47 -8.86 12.28
C PHE A 371 7.89 -7.46 12.52
N SER A 372 8.30 -6.49 11.70
CA SER A 372 7.82 -5.11 11.74
C SER A 372 6.43 -4.91 11.13
N ASN A 373 5.92 -5.93 10.42
CA ASN A 373 4.61 -5.92 9.77
C ASN A 373 4.49 -4.84 8.67
N ASP A 374 5.60 -4.51 8.01
CA ASP A 374 5.63 -3.49 6.96
C ASP A 374 5.34 -4.08 5.57
N GLY A 375 5.41 -5.41 5.42
CA GLY A 375 5.23 -6.17 4.19
C GLY A 375 6.54 -6.52 3.48
N ILE A 376 7.69 -6.18 4.07
CA ILE A 376 9.01 -6.25 3.45
C ILE A 376 10.02 -6.81 4.45
N MET A 377 10.50 -8.03 4.22
CA MET A 377 11.59 -8.59 5.01
C MET A 377 12.90 -7.84 4.72
N ASN A 378 13.41 -7.08 5.69
CA ASN A 378 14.62 -6.30 5.56
C ASN A 378 15.39 -6.16 6.91
N ALA A 379 16.47 -5.36 6.93
CA ALA A 379 17.31 -5.21 8.12
C ALA A 379 16.58 -4.57 9.33
N LEU A 380 15.47 -3.87 9.08
CA LEU A 380 14.62 -3.30 10.12
C LEU A 380 13.91 -4.38 10.93
N ASP A 381 13.51 -5.50 10.32
CA ASP A 381 12.92 -6.63 11.04
C ASP A 381 13.93 -7.27 11.98
N ALA A 382 15.14 -7.54 11.48
CA ALA A 382 16.23 -8.05 12.30
C ALA A 382 16.56 -7.11 13.48
N ALA A 383 16.59 -5.79 13.23
CA ALA A 383 16.79 -4.80 14.29
C ALA A 383 15.62 -4.78 15.28
N MET A 384 14.40 -4.97 14.82
CA MET A 384 13.22 -5.01 15.69
C MET A 384 13.20 -6.27 16.57
N ILE A 385 13.61 -7.43 16.04
CA ILE A 385 13.80 -8.66 16.83
C ILE A 385 14.80 -8.39 17.97
N LEU A 386 15.95 -7.78 17.66
CA LEU A 386 16.97 -7.46 18.66
C LEU A 386 16.45 -6.48 19.73
N LYS A 387 15.66 -5.47 19.32
CA LYS A 387 15.03 -4.52 20.26
C LYS A 387 13.99 -5.20 21.16
N ASP A 388 13.22 -6.15 20.64
CA ASP A 388 12.22 -6.88 21.43
C ASP A 388 12.90 -7.77 22.48
N ILE A 389 13.92 -8.54 22.07
CA ILE A 389 14.67 -9.44 22.96
C ILE A 389 15.27 -8.71 24.16
N VAL A 390 15.75 -7.48 23.97
CA VAL A 390 16.32 -6.66 25.07
C VAL A 390 15.27 -5.83 25.82
N GLY A 391 13.99 -5.95 25.46
CA GLY A 391 12.88 -5.25 26.10
C GLY A 391 12.78 -3.76 25.75
N PHE A 392 13.40 -3.33 24.65
CA PHE A 392 13.39 -1.93 24.22
C PHE A 392 12.09 -1.54 23.50
N SER A 393 11.61 -2.37 22.58
CA SER A 393 10.35 -2.16 21.85
C SER A 393 9.77 -3.49 21.39
N ARG A 394 8.45 -3.67 21.50
CA ARG A 394 7.78 -4.88 21.02
C ARG A 394 7.58 -4.83 19.50
N GLY A 395 7.78 -5.96 18.83
CA GLY A 395 7.42 -6.10 17.42
C GLY A 395 5.92 -6.34 17.20
N GLU A 396 5.48 -6.12 15.97
CA GLU A 396 4.06 -6.14 15.61
C GLU A 396 3.58 -7.53 15.18
N ASN A 397 4.44 -8.33 14.54
CA ASN A 397 4.07 -9.61 13.95
C ASN A 397 4.90 -10.78 14.50
N PRO A 398 4.74 -11.15 15.79
CA PRO A 398 5.56 -12.18 16.43
C PRO A 398 5.43 -13.57 15.81
N ARG A 399 4.36 -13.83 15.03
CA ARG A 399 4.21 -15.10 14.29
C ARG A 399 5.22 -15.27 13.16
N MET A 400 5.78 -14.18 12.63
CA MET A 400 6.77 -14.21 11.55
C MET A 400 8.21 -13.99 12.05
N ALA A 401 8.40 -13.88 13.36
CA ALA A 401 9.70 -13.56 13.95
C ALA A 401 10.67 -14.75 14.04
N ASP A 402 10.15 -15.97 14.20
CA ASP A 402 10.92 -17.23 14.22
C ASP A 402 11.27 -17.62 12.78
N PHE A 403 12.22 -16.89 12.20
CA PHE A 403 12.60 -17.03 10.80
C PHE A 403 13.45 -18.29 10.56
N ASN A 404 14.25 -18.70 11.54
CA ASN A 404 15.07 -19.91 11.42
C ASN A 404 14.29 -21.20 11.73
N SER A 405 13.04 -21.09 12.19
CA SER A 405 12.13 -22.19 12.54
C SER A 405 12.67 -23.11 13.64
N ASP A 406 13.43 -22.56 14.60
CA ASP A 406 13.93 -23.29 15.77
C ASP A 406 12.93 -23.31 16.94
N GLY A 407 11.82 -22.59 16.81
CA GLY A 407 10.73 -22.50 17.79
C GLY A 407 10.91 -21.38 18.80
N VAL A 408 11.97 -20.57 18.73
CA VAL A 408 12.29 -19.53 19.71
C VAL A 408 12.78 -18.25 19.02
N MET A 409 12.01 -17.17 19.12
CA MET A 409 12.47 -15.84 18.69
C MET A 409 13.71 -15.38 19.48
N ASN A 410 14.86 -15.29 18.83
CA ASN A 410 16.12 -14.88 19.44
C ASN A 410 17.08 -14.21 18.42
N ALA A 411 18.31 -13.89 18.85
CA ALA A 411 19.29 -13.20 17.99
C ALA A 411 19.73 -14.03 16.76
N LEU A 412 19.51 -15.34 16.77
CA LEU A 412 19.76 -16.22 15.62
C LEU A 412 18.76 -15.97 14.48
N ASP A 413 17.52 -15.59 14.77
CA ASP A 413 16.53 -15.18 13.77
C ASP A 413 16.94 -13.89 13.08
N ALA A 414 17.29 -12.87 13.88
CA ALA A 414 17.81 -11.61 13.36
C ALA A 414 19.04 -11.84 12.47
N SER A 415 19.95 -12.72 12.91
CA SER A 415 21.12 -13.11 12.12
C SER A 415 20.75 -13.88 10.84
N ALA A 416 19.73 -14.73 10.87
CA ALA A 416 19.25 -15.47 9.72
C ALA A 416 18.57 -14.55 8.68
N ILE A 417 17.76 -13.58 9.13
CA ILE A 417 17.18 -12.54 8.28
C ILE A 417 18.29 -11.74 7.60
N LEU A 418 19.29 -11.25 8.35
CA LEU A 418 20.41 -10.49 7.78
C LEU A 418 21.21 -11.30 6.76
N ARG A 419 21.38 -12.61 6.97
CA ARG A 419 22.01 -13.50 5.98
C ARG A 419 21.16 -13.65 4.73
N ALA A 420 19.85 -13.82 4.87
CA ALA A 420 18.93 -13.99 3.76
C ALA A 420 18.94 -12.75 2.85
N ILE A 421 18.88 -11.55 3.43
CA ILE A 421 18.82 -10.29 2.67
C ILE A 421 20.12 -10.00 1.89
N VAL A 422 21.28 -10.48 2.36
CA VAL A 422 22.57 -10.30 1.65
C VAL A 422 22.77 -11.33 0.53
N ALA A 423 22.01 -12.43 0.55
CA ALA A 423 22.10 -13.50 -0.45
C ALA A 423 21.23 -13.25 -1.68
N GLU A 424 20.27 -12.31 -1.60
CA GLU A 424 19.48 -11.76 -2.71
C GLU A 424 20.25 -10.64 -3.43
#